data_AF-A0A924GQR5-F1
#
_entry.id   AF-A0A924GQR5-F1
#
_cell.length_a   1.000
_cell.length_b   1.000
_cell.length_c   1.000
_cell.angle_alpha   90.00
_cell.angle_beta   90.00
_cell.angle_gamma   90.00
#
_symmetry.space_group_name_H-M   'P 1'
#
loop_
_entity.id
_entity.type
_entity.pdbx_description
1 polymer ?
#
loop_
_entity_poly.entity_id
_entity_poly.type
_entity_poly.pdbx_seq_one_letter_code
_entity_poly.pdbx_strand_id
1 'polypeptide(L)'
;MPFMIVDKVHAKVLMFDADGRLQGAAPALLGLARGDDSAPGIGDRKMSDILPEERTTAAGRFVVSLDRDKHGQEFLWIDYSTALSLHRVVKGKPSEQRAQRLQSASPKDNRISYGCINVPVNFYDKVVSPSFTGTNGIVYILPETRTAQEVFGSYDVNSQQAQVAKSPDSKLVGPAGDPIK
;
A
#
# COMPACT_ATOMS: atom_id res chain seq x y z
N MET A 1 10.86 -12.01 -3.31
CA MET A 1 9.39 -11.83 -3.28
C MET A 1 9.08 -10.43 -3.80
N PRO A 2 8.28 -10.28 -4.85
CA PRO A 2 7.92 -8.98 -5.41
C PRO A 2 7.02 -8.20 -4.44
N PHE A 3 7.00 -6.87 -4.56
CA PHE A 3 6.11 -6.04 -3.76
C PHE A 3 5.60 -4.82 -4.52
N MET A 4 4.48 -4.30 -4.05
CA MET A 4 3.79 -3.15 -4.62
C MET A 4 3.55 -2.11 -3.53
N ILE A 5 3.67 -0.84 -3.91
CA ILE A 5 3.28 0.30 -3.07
C ILE A 5 2.08 0.99 -3.72
N VAL A 6 1.02 1.19 -2.95
CA VAL A 6 -0.16 1.97 -3.34
C VAL A 6 -0.10 3.30 -2.60
N ASP A 7 0.22 4.36 -3.33
CA ASP A 7 0.21 5.72 -2.83
C ASP A 7 -1.19 6.30 -3.01
N LYS A 8 -1.93 6.37 -1.90
CA LYS A 8 -3.29 6.89 -1.91
C LYS A 8 -3.33 8.38 -2.23
N VAL A 9 -2.41 9.16 -1.66
CA VAL A 9 -2.39 10.63 -1.82
C VAL A 9 -2.22 11.01 -3.28
N HIS A 10 -1.34 10.32 -4.02
CA HIS A 10 -1.09 10.57 -5.44
C HIS A 10 -1.90 9.70 -6.38
N ALA A 11 -2.74 8.80 -5.85
CA ALA A 11 -3.52 7.82 -6.62
C ALA A 11 -2.67 7.02 -7.61
N LYS A 12 -1.56 6.46 -7.11
CA LYS A 12 -0.58 5.71 -7.93
C LYS A 12 -0.27 4.35 -7.32
N VAL A 13 0.11 3.44 -8.21
CA VAL A 13 0.65 2.13 -7.88
C VAL A 13 2.07 2.06 -8.42
N LEU A 14 3.00 1.58 -7.61
CA LEU A 14 4.39 1.31 -7.98
C LEU A 14 4.69 -0.17 -7.74
N MET A 15 5.22 -0.85 -8.75
CA MET A 15 5.57 -2.27 -8.68
C MET A 15 7.09 -2.44 -8.60
N PHE A 16 7.56 -3.27 -7.69
CA PHE A 16 8.97 -3.56 -7.48
C PHE A 16 9.23 -5.07 -7.55
N ASP A 17 10.41 -5.44 -8.05
CA ASP A 17 10.89 -6.82 -7.97
C ASP A 17 11.39 -7.15 -6.55
N ALA A 18 11.89 -8.38 -6.39
CA ALA A 18 12.42 -8.86 -5.12
C ALA A 18 13.67 -8.12 -4.62
N ASP A 19 14.41 -7.48 -5.52
CA ASP A 19 15.63 -6.73 -5.22
C ASP A 19 15.32 -5.24 -4.98
N GLY A 20 14.04 -4.83 -5.02
CA GLY A 20 13.61 -3.46 -4.85
C GLY A 20 13.77 -2.57 -6.09
N ARG A 21 13.95 -3.15 -7.28
CA ARG A 21 13.99 -2.38 -8.54
C ARG A 21 12.57 -2.12 -9.04
N LEU A 22 12.31 -0.86 -9.40
CA LEU A 22 11.03 -0.43 -9.97
C LEU A 22 10.80 -1.09 -11.33
N GLN A 23 9.73 -1.88 -11.44
CA GLN A 23 9.30 -2.56 -12.66
C GLN A 23 8.26 -1.74 -13.45
N GLY A 24 7.53 -0.87 -12.77
CA GLY A 24 6.59 0.04 -13.41
C GLY A 24 5.77 0.85 -12.41
N ALA A 25 5.11 1.89 -12.92
CA ALA A 25 4.16 2.69 -12.16
C ALA A 25 2.95 3.07 -13.02
N ALA A 26 1.80 3.22 -12.38
CA ALA A 26 0.57 3.62 -13.06
C ALA A 26 -0.37 4.43 -12.14
N PRO A 27 -1.24 5.28 -12.71
CA PRO A 27 -2.37 5.82 -11.97
C PRO A 27 -3.31 4.67 -11.53
N ALA A 28 -4.03 4.89 -10.44
CA ALA A 28 -5.01 3.97 -9.91
C ALA A 28 -6.31 4.70 -9.59
N LEU A 29 -7.45 4.03 -9.74
CA LEU A 29 -8.70 4.44 -9.11
C LEU A 29 -8.79 3.80 -7.74
N LEU A 30 -9.16 4.59 -6.75
CA LEU A 30 -9.25 4.20 -5.34
C LEU A 30 -10.67 4.41 -4.83
N GLY A 31 -10.90 3.97 -3.59
CA GLY A 31 -12.15 4.20 -2.86
C GLY A 31 -12.58 5.66 -2.96
N LEU A 32 -13.89 5.90 -3.08
CA LEU A 32 -14.45 7.25 -3.17
C LEU A 32 -14.08 8.13 -1.96
N ALA A 33 -14.10 7.56 -0.75
CA ALA A 33 -13.78 8.27 0.48
C ALA A 33 -12.29 8.24 0.79
N ARG A 34 -11.80 9.31 1.42
CA ARG A 34 -10.48 9.31 2.06
C ARG A 34 -10.59 8.63 3.42
N GLY A 35 -9.65 7.75 3.72
CA GLY A 35 -9.61 7.04 5.00
C GLY A 35 -8.69 5.84 4.95
N ASP A 36 -8.23 5.39 6.10
CA ASP A 36 -7.26 4.30 6.23
C ASP A 36 -7.86 2.98 6.74
N ASP A 37 -9.11 2.99 7.17
CA ASP A 37 -9.81 1.83 7.72
C ASP A 37 -10.99 1.41 6.83
N SER A 38 -11.30 0.12 6.85
CA SER A 38 -12.53 -0.40 6.26
C SER A 38 -13.68 -0.30 7.25
N ALA A 39 -14.89 -0.01 6.75
CA ALA A 39 -16.08 -0.08 7.58
C ALA A 39 -16.32 -1.53 8.06
N PRO A 40 -16.89 -1.73 9.27
CA PRO A 40 -17.16 -3.07 9.79
C PRO A 40 -18.01 -3.92 8.84
N GLY A 41 -17.58 -5.15 8.59
CA GLY A 41 -18.31 -6.11 7.75
C GLY A 41 -18.46 -5.70 6.27
N ILE A 42 -17.67 -4.74 5.78
CA ILE A 42 -17.82 -4.20 4.41
C ILE A 42 -17.77 -5.28 3.33
N GLY A 43 -16.96 -6.33 3.53
CA GLY A 43 -16.82 -7.44 2.59
C GLY A 43 -18.09 -8.26 2.38
N ASP A 44 -18.99 -8.29 3.38
CA ASP A 44 -20.22 -9.10 3.37
C ASP A 44 -21.47 -8.27 3.00
N ARG A 45 -21.32 -6.94 2.89
CA ARG A 45 -22.43 -6.02 2.61
C ARG A 45 -22.72 -5.94 1.12
N LYS A 46 -24.00 -5.75 0.77
CA LYS A 46 -24.38 -5.45 -0.61
C LYS A 46 -23.81 -4.11 -1.02
N MET A 47 -23.35 -4.00 -2.27
CA MET A 47 -22.81 -2.74 -2.81
C MET A 47 -23.81 -1.57 -2.73
N SER A 48 -25.11 -1.83 -2.79
CA SER A 48 -26.17 -0.80 -2.63
C SER A 48 -26.20 -0.19 -1.23
N ASP A 49 -25.71 -0.92 -0.23
CA ASP A 49 -25.83 -0.58 1.18
C ASP A 49 -24.55 0.09 1.68
N ILE A 50 -23.52 0.22 0.83
CA ILE A 50 -22.24 0.86 1.15
C ILE A 50 -22.36 2.38 0.89
N LEU A 51 -22.31 3.15 1.97
CA LEU A 51 -22.42 4.60 1.93
C LEU A 51 -21.17 5.22 1.28
N PRO A 52 -21.27 6.39 0.64
CA PRO A 52 -20.14 7.07 0.01
C PRO A 52 -18.90 7.21 0.90
N GLU A 53 -19.08 7.56 2.18
CA GLU A 53 -18.04 7.75 3.20
C GLU A 53 -17.36 6.44 3.64
N GLU A 54 -18.00 5.29 3.41
CA GLU A 54 -17.46 3.96 3.77
C GLU A 54 -16.61 3.36 2.66
N ARG A 55 -16.59 3.97 1.47
CA ARG A 55 -15.87 3.49 0.29
C ARG A 55 -14.41 3.88 0.35
N THR A 56 -13.67 3.36 1.32
CA THR A 56 -12.25 3.63 1.54
C THR A 56 -11.38 2.53 0.94
N THR A 57 -10.17 2.88 0.52
CA THR A 57 -9.10 1.88 0.30
C THR A 57 -8.27 1.80 1.59
N ALA A 58 -8.44 0.72 2.35
CA ALA A 58 -7.77 0.56 3.64
C ALA A 58 -6.24 0.56 3.50
N ALA A 59 -5.56 1.21 4.45
CA ALA A 59 -4.10 1.21 4.54
C ALA A 59 -3.62 -0.06 5.26
N GLY A 60 -2.43 -0.55 4.92
CA GLY A 60 -1.88 -1.74 5.57
C GLY A 60 -0.85 -2.49 4.74
N ARG A 61 -0.38 -3.60 5.30
CA ARG A 61 0.57 -4.52 4.65
C ARG A 61 -0.13 -5.86 4.45
N PHE A 62 -0.28 -6.27 3.19
CA PHE A 62 -1.04 -7.44 2.81
C PHE A 62 -0.15 -8.46 2.10
N VAL A 63 -0.34 -9.73 2.41
CA VAL A 63 0.18 -10.82 1.58
C VAL A 63 -0.84 -11.06 0.47
N VAL A 64 -0.37 -11.07 -0.78
CA VAL A 64 -1.25 -11.09 -1.95
C VAL A 64 -0.88 -12.21 -2.90
N SER A 65 -1.86 -12.66 -3.66
CA SER A 65 -1.72 -13.66 -4.73
C SER A 65 -2.73 -13.41 -5.84
N LEU A 66 -2.44 -13.90 -7.03
CA LEU A 66 -3.42 -13.91 -8.12
C LEU A 66 -4.54 -14.91 -7.82
N ASP A 67 -5.76 -14.54 -8.19
CA ASP A 67 -6.94 -15.39 -8.16
C ASP A 67 -7.83 -15.11 -9.37
N ARG A 68 -8.89 -15.88 -9.56
CA ARG A 68 -9.86 -15.73 -10.65
C ARG A 68 -11.28 -15.72 -10.14
N ASP A 69 -12.09 -14.85 -10.74
CA ASP A 69 -13.52 -14.85 -10.45
C ASP A 69 -14.23 -16.04 -11.13
N LYS A 70 -15.53 -16.18 -10.87
CA LYS A 70 -16.38 -17.23 -11.47
C LYS A 70 -16.47 -17.17 -13.00
N HIS A 71 -16.02 -16.07 -13.62
CA HIS A 71 -15.95 -15.86 -15.06
C HIS A 71 -14.52 -16.02 -15.61
N GLY A 72 -13.58 -16.47 -14.77
CA GLY A 72 -12.19 -16.67 -15.12
C GLY A 72 -11.37 -15.39 -15.23
N GLN A 73 -11.92 -14.23 -14.84
CA GLN A 73 -11.19 -12.97 -14.85
C GLN A 73 -10.19 -12.95 -13.71
N GLU A 74 -8.92 -12.78 -14.06
CA GLU A 74 -7.84 -12.74 -13.09
C GLU A 74 -7.79 -11.39 -12.37
N PHE A 75 -7.52 -11.43 -11.08
CA PHE A 75 -7.28 -10.26 -10.27
C PHE A 75 -6.27 -10.55 -9.13
N LEU A 76 -5.75 -9.51 -8.49
CA LEU A 76 -4.86 -9.64 -7.35
C LEU A 76 -5.69 -9.54 -6.06
N TRP A 77 -5.74 -10.63 -5.29
CA TRP A 77 -6.44 -10.67 -4.00
C TRP A 77 -5.59 -9.99 -2.91
N ILE A 78 -6.14 -9.02 -2.19
CA ILE A 78 -5.40 -8.23 -1.19
C ILE A 78 -5.85 -8.55 0.24
N ASP A 79 -7.14 -8.49 0.53
CA ASP A 79 -7.68 -8.80 1.86
C ASP A 79 -9.04 -9.48 1.75
N TYR A 80 -9.13 -10.69 2.32
CA TYR A 80 -10.36 -11.47 2.35
C TYR A 80 -11.44 -10.82 3.19
N SER A 81 -11.09 -10.28 4.35
CA SER A 81 -12.06 -9.81 5.34
C SER A 81 -12.81 -8.56 4.87
N THR A 82 -12.15 -7.72 4.07
CA THR A 82 -12.72 -6.46 3.55
C THR A 82 -13.08 -6.55 2.07
N ALA A 83 -12.95 -7.73 1.45
CA ALA A 83 -13.07 -7.93 0.00
C ALA A 83 -12.24 -6.92 -0.82
N LEU A 84 -11.02 -6.61 -0.36
CA LEU A 84 -10.12 -5.68 -1.04
C LEU A 84 -9.26 -6.40 -2.07
N SER A 85 -9.11 -5.78 -3.24
CA SER A 85 -8.45 -6.39 -4.38
C SER A 85 -7.97 -5.34 -5.39
N LEU A 86 -7.03 -5.72 -6.25
CA LEU A 86 -6.56 -4.90 -7.37
C LEU A 86 -6.90 -5.55 -8.71
N HIS A 87 -7.64 -4.82 -9.53
CA HIS A 87 -8.19 -5.31 -10.79
C HIS A 87 -7.80 -4.40 -11.97
N ARG A 88 -7.91 -4.93 -13.19
CA ARG A 88 -8.01 -4.11 -14.40
C ARG A 88 -9.20 -3.15 -14.28
N VAL A 89 -9.04 -1.92 -14.76
CA VAL A 89 -10.16 -0.99 -14.89
C VAL A 89 -11.20 -1.54 -15.88
N VAL A 90 -12.46 -1.52 -15.46
CA VAL A 90 -13.60 -1.89 -16.31
C VAL A 90 -14.34 -0.62 -16.76
N LYS A 91 -15.15 -0.71 -17.82
CA LYS A 91 -15.90 0.44 -18.36
C LYS A 91 -16.86 1.05 -17.33
N GLY A 92 -17.49 0.24 -16.49
CA GLY A 92 -18.50 0.72 -15.53
C GLY A 92 -19.69 1.39 -16.23
N LYS A 93 -20.34 2.33 -15.54
CA LYS A 93 -21.36 3.21 -16.14
C LYS A 93 -20.67 4.36 -16.89
N PRO A 94 -21.19 4.81 -18.05
CA PRO A 94 -20.59 5.92 -18.79
C PRO A 94 -20.38 7.20 -17.95
N SER A 95 -21.30 7.49 -17.03
CA SER A 95 -21.21 8.65 -16.13
C SER A 95 -20.04 8.59 -15.14
N GLU A 96 -19.48 7.40 -14.88
CA GLU A 96 -18.33 7.24 -13.97
C GLU A 96 -17.02 7.69 -14.62
N GLN A 97 -16.92 7.70 -15.95
CA GLN A 97 -15.77 8.20 -16.71
C GLN A 97 -14.41 7.63 -16.24
N ARG A 98 -14.37 6.34 -15.91
CA ARG A 98 -13.21 5.69 -15.25
C ARG A 98 -11.91 5.80 -16.04
N ALA A 99 -11.98 5.69 -17.37
CA ALA A 99 -10.81 5.82 -18.23
C ALA A 99 -10.24 7.24 -18.20
N GLN A 100 -11.12 8.25 -18.24
CA GLN A 100 -10.75 9.66 -18.16
C GLN A 100 -10.17 10.00 -16.78
N ARG A 101 -10.77 9.47 -15.69
CA ARG A 101 -10.25 9.63 -14.33
C ARG A 101 -8.82 9.12 -14.19
N LEU A 102 -8.49 7.96 -14.77
CA LEU A 102 -7.12 7.43 -14.79
C LEU A 102 -6.13 8.33 -15.57
N GLN A 103 -6.61 9.13 -16.50
CA GLN A 103 -5.81 10.06 -17.28
C GLN A 103 -5.72 11.46 -16.64
N SER A 104 -6.50 11.73 -15.59
CA SER A 104 -6.48 13.03 -14.93
C SER A 104 -5.15 13.27 -14.21
N ALA A 105 -4.70 14.53 -14.24
CA ALA A 105 -3.56 14.99 -13.45
C ALA A 105 -3.90 15.15 -11.96
N SER A 106 -5.18 15.23 -11.60
CA SER A 106 -5.65 15.45 -10.23
C SER A 106 -5.98 14.12 -9.56
N PRO A 107 -5.25 13.71 -8.49
CA PRO A 107 -5.55 12.48 -7.74
C PRO A 107 -6.96 12.44 -7.14
N LYS A 108 -7.61 13.60 -6.97
CA LYS A 108 -9.01 13.68 -6.50
C LYS A 108 -9.98 13.06 -7.50
N ASP A 109 -9.68 13.15 -8.80
CA ASP A 109 -10.54 12.59 -9.84
C ASP A 109 -10.46 11.06 -9.86
N ASN A 110 -9.44 10.48 -9.26
CA ASN A 110 -9.24 9.04 -9.17
C ASN A 110 -10.05 8.37 -8.03
N ARG A 111 -10.82 9.13 -7.26
CA ARG A 111 -11.66 8.62 -6.15
C ARG A 111 -13.05 8.27 -6.68
N ILE A 112 -13.36 6.97 -6.81
CA ILE A 112 -14.64 6.52 -7.39
C ILE A 112 -15.04 5.09 -7.03
N SER A 113 -14.11 4.23 -6.60
CA SER A 113 -14.41 2.82 -6.34
C SER A 113 -15.10 2.62 -4.98
N TYR A 114 -15.50 1.37 -4.70
CA TYR A 114 -16.01 0.96 -3.39
C TYR A 114 -14.91 0.56 -2.40
N GLY A 115 -13.64 0.67 -2.82
CA GLY A 115 -12.47 0.31 -2.01
C GLY A 115 -11.39 -0.39 -2.84
N CYS A 116 -11.79 -1.26 -3.76
CA CYS A 116 -10.88 -1.93 -4.69
C CYS A 116 -10.03 -0.94 -5.49
N ILE A 117 -8.84 -1.39 -5.85
CA ILE A 117 -7.87 -0.61 -6.62
C ILE A 117 -8.07 -0.98 -8.10
N ASN A 118 -8.28 0.00 -8.97
CA ASN A 118 -8.38 -0.27 -10.41
C ASN A 118 -7.24 0.41 -11.17
N VAL A 119 -6.52 -0.37 -11.98
CA VAL A 119 -5.35 0.10 -12.74
C VAL A 119 -5.59 -0.03 -14.25
N PRO A 120 -4.82 0.68 -15.10
CA PRO A 120 -4.88 0.48 -16.55
C PRO A 120 -4.64 -0.98 -16.94
N VAL A 121 -5.40 -1.46 -17.92
CA VAL A 121 -5.32 -2.85 -18.44
C VAL A 121 -3.88 -3.22 -18.79
N ASN A 122 -3.19 -2.37 -19.55
CA ASN A 122 -1.80 -2.63 -19.95
C ASN A 122 -0.83 -2.73 -18.78
N PHE A 123 -1.01 -1.94 -17.71
CA PHE A 123 -0.16 -2.02 -16.53
C PHE A 123 -0.40 -3.34 -15.79
N TYR A 124 -1.66 -3.74 -15.67
CA TYR A 124 -1.99 -5.03 -15.07
C TYR A 124 -1.37 -6.18 -15.85
N ASP A 125 -1.62 -6.24 -17.16
CA ASP A 125 -1.25 -7.38 -18.01
C ASP A 125 0.26 -7.51 -18.21
N LYS A 126 0.99 -6.39 -18.26
CA LYS A 126 2.42 -6.40 -18.57
C LYS A 126 3.31 -6.33 -17.33
N VAL A 127 2.77 -5.90 -16.18
CA VAL A 127 3.57 -5.68 -14.97
C VAL A 127 3.02 -6.46 -13.79
N VAL A 128 1.75 -6.24 -13.42
CA VAL A 128 1.19 -6.87 -12.21
C VAL A 128 1.07 -8.39 -12.37
N SER A 129 0.32 -8.87 -13.36
CA SER A 129 0.08 -10.31 -13.55
C SER A 129 1.39 -11.11 -13.69
N PRO A 130 2.36 -10.72 -14.54
CA PRO A 130 3.63 -11.45 -14.62
C PRO A 130 4.41 -11.44 -13.31
N SER A 131 4.38 -10.34 -12.54
CA SER A 131 5.13 -10.23 -11.29
C SER A 131 4.62 -11.18 -10.20
N PHE A 132 3.31 -11.45 -10.16
CA PHE A 132 2.69 -12.32 -9.16
C PHE A 132 2.35 -13.72 -9.70
N THR A 133 2.71 -14.05 -10.95
CA THR A 133 2.47 -15.39 -11.50
C THR A 133 3.32 -16.43 -10.78
N GLY A 134 2.67 -17.47 -10.24
CA GLY A 134 3.36 -18.58 -9.56
C GLY A 134 4.02 -18.20 -8.23
N THR A 135 3.70 -17.02 -7.67
CA THR A 135 4.26 -16.56 -6.40
C THR A 135 3.26 -15.70 -5.63
N ASN A 136 3.46 -15.60 -4.32
CA ASN A 136 2.88 -14.53 -3.52
C ASN A 136 3.75 -13.27 -3.60
N GLY A 137 3.20 -12.15 -3.17
CA GLY A 137 3.99 -10.95 -2.86
C GLY A 137 3.36 -10.10 -1.80
N ILE A 138 3.87 -8.87 -1.63
CA ILE A 138 3.38 -7.93 -0.62
C ILE A 138 2.79 -6.69 -1.29
N VAL A 139 1.62 -6.25 -0.84
CA VAL A 139 1.10 -4.92 -1.15
C VAL A 139 1.16 -4.07 0.12
N TYR A 140 1.87 -2.94 0.04
CA TYR A 140 1.81 -1.87 1.02
C TYR A 140 0.86 -0.79 0.52
N ILE A 141 -0.24 -0.57 1.22
CA ILE A 141 -1.13 0.56 0.96
C ILE A 141 -0.80 1.65 1.97
N LEU A 142 -0.22 2.75 1.49
CA LEU A 142 0.25 3.84 2.34
C LEU A 142 -0.95 4.59 2.95
N PRO A 143 -0.89 4.97 4.24
CA PRO A 143 -1.95 5.74 4.85
C PRO A 143 -2.04 7.17 4.31
N GLU A 144 -3.23 7.75 4.38
CA GLU A 144 -3.50 9.14 3.98
C GLU A 144 -4.16 10.00 5.06
N THR A 145 -4.51 9.39 6.20
CA THR A 145 -5.07 10.06 7.40
C THR A 145 -4.25 9.80 8.66
N ARG A 146 -3.58 8.66 8.74
CA ARG A 146 -2.65 8.26 9.79
C ARG A 146 -1.21 8.38 9.30
N THR A 147 -0.27 8.36 10.24
CA THR A 147 1.16 8.25 9.95
C THR A 147 1.52 6.82 9.52
N ALA A 148 2.62 6.69 8.77
CA ALA A 148 3.18 5.38 8.45
C ALA A 148 3.57 4.59 9.72
N GLN A 149 3.99 5.28 10.79
CA GLN A 149 4.35 4.67 12.07
C GLN A 149 3.13 4.00 12.73
N GLU A 150 1.98 4.66 12.76
CA GLU A 150 0.74 4.11 13.33
C GLU A 150 0.25 2.87 12.58
N VAL A 151 0.43 2.82 11.25
CA VAL A 151 -0.08 1.72 10.42
C VAL A 151 0.90 0.55 10.28
N PHE A 152 2.20 0.83 10.17
CA PHE A 152 3.21 -0.21 9.92
C PHE A 152 4.06 -0.56 11.15
N GLY A 153 3.91 0.16 12.26
CA GLY A 153 4.67 -0.08 13.48
C GLY A 153 6.18 0.05 13.27
N SER A 154 6.63 1.02 12.46
CA SER A 154 8.06 1.18 12.18
C SER A 154 8.83 1.38 13.47
N TYR A 155 9.76 0.48 13.76
CA TYR A 155 10.80 0.68 14.76
C TYR A 155 11.47 2.04 14.51
N ASP A 156 11.62 2.85 15.55
CA ASP A 156 12.44 4.06 15.50
C ASP A 156 13.85 3.67 15.05
N VAL A 157 14.17 3.95 13.78
CA VAL A 157 15.52 3.72 13.22
C VAL A 157 16.57 4.54 13.99
N ASN A 158 16.14 5.57 14.74
CA ASN A 158 16.95 6.43 15.59
C ASN A 158 17.07 5.98 17.07
N SER A 159 16.34 4.95 17.51
CA SER A 159 16.35 4.55 18.93
C SER A 159 17.66 3.89 19.36
N GLN A 160 18.45 3.34 18.42
CA GLN A 160 19.79 2.82 18.73
C GLN A 160 20.88 3.90 18.75
N GLN A 161 20.76 5.00 18.00
CA GLN A 161 21.75 6.10 18.07
C GLN A 161 21.53 7.02 19.28
N ALA A 162 20.28 7.21 19.71
CA ALA A 162 19.97 8.06 20.86
C ALA A 162 20.32 7.41 22.22
N GLN A 163 20.45 6.08 22.29
CA GLN A 163 20.82 5.36 23.51
C GLN A 163 22.35 5.33 23.74
N VAL A 164 23.16 5.38 22.68
CA VAL A 164 24.64 5.43 22.80
C VAL A 164 25.12 6.80 23.28
N ALA A 165 24.41 7.88 22.92
CA ALA A 165 24.76 9.25 23.31
C ALA A 165 24.35 9.65 24.75
N LYS A 166 23.79 8.72 25.55
CA LYS A 166 23.29 9.00 26.91
C LYS A 166 23.91 8.15 28.02
N SER A 167 25.16 7.70 27.87
CA SER A 167 25.93 7.19 29.01
C SER A 167 26.96 8.22 29.48
N PRO A 168 26.75 8.91 30.62
CA PRO A 168 27.81 9.68 31.27
C PRO A 168 28.66 8.77 32.18
N ASP A 169 29.97 8.97 32.09
CA ASP A 169 31.04 8.63 33.04
C ASP A 169 31.39 7.15 33.33
N SER A 170 32.38 6.63 32.58
CA SER A 170 33.39 5.73 33.16
C SER A 170 34.62 6.55 33.56
N LYS A 171 34.89 6.62 34.85
CA LYS A 171 36.10 7.21 35.44
C LYS A 171 37.37 6.71 34.73
N LEU A 172 38.19 7.64 34.26
CA LEU A 172 39.57 7.38 33.84
C LEU A 172 40.41 7.02 35.08
N VAL A 173 40.83 5.76 35.17
CA VAL A 173 41.99 5.36 35.98
C VAL A 173 43.21 5.50 35.09
N GLY A 174 44.04 6.52 35.33
CA GLY A 174 45.30 6.72 34.60
C GLY A 174 46.40 5.77 35.08
N PRO A 175 47.33 5.33 34.21
CA PRO A 175 48.42 4.46 34.63
C PRO A 175 49.60 5.26 35.20
N ALA A 176 50.13 4.70 36.30
CA ALA A 176 51.48 4.74 36.86
C ALA A 176 52.46 5.84 36.39
N GLY A 177 52.91 6.64 37.36
CA GLY A 177 54.19 7.34 37.33
C GLY A 177 54.88 7.20 38.69
N ASP A 178 56.04 6.55 38.70
CA ASP A 178 57.06 6.56 39.76
C ASP A 178 58.42 6.39 39.05
N PRO A 179 59.58 6.76 39.62
CA PRO A 179 59.86 7.71 40.72
C PRO A 179 61.04 8.66 40.38
N ILE A 180 61.24 9.79 41.09
CA ILE A 180 62.58 10.41 41.23
C ILE A 180 62.74 11.08 42.61
N LYS A 181 63.64 10.48 43.40
CA LYS A 181 64.44 10.95 44.57
C LYS A 181 63.77 11.69 45.72
#